data_AF-A0A9N9D3B4-F1
#
_entry.id   AF-A0A9N9D3B4-F1
#
_cell.length_a   1.000
_cell.length_b   1.000
_cell.length_c   1.000
_cell.angle_alpha   90.00
_cell.angle_beta   90.00
_cell.angle_gamma   90.00
#
_symmetry.space_group_name_H-M   'P 1'
#
loop_
_entity.id
_entity.type
_entity.pdbx_description
1 polymer ?
#
loop_
_entity_poly.entity_id
_entity_poly.type
_entity_poly.pdbx_seq_one_letter_code
_entity_poly.pdbx_strand_id
1 'polypeptide(L)'
;MTTLLFRALQISNVLSFLLATSVNIWGLTRSPNNIVDIFDQNPTYFTPVKIFVLIFWVIWFLSFVTFVFYAQWIEEVTIMEVVGKGVGLLFVMSNVFLYGWVWFW
;
A
#
# COMPACT_ATOMS: atom_id res chain seq x y z
N MET A 1 -4.66 20.42 -14.36
CA MET A 1 -4.01 20.36 -13.03
C MET A 1 -2.76 21.20 -13.08
N THR A 2 -2.52 22.10 -12.12
CA THR A 2 -1.26 22.88 -12.11
C THR A 2 -0.09 21.94 -11.78
N THR A 3 1.08 22.19 -12.37
CA THR A 3 2.31 21.38 -12.15
C THR A 3 2.67 21.27 -10.66
N LEU A 4 2.37 22.30 -9.88
CA LEU A 4 2.56 22.30 -8.43
C LEU A 4 1.64 21.30 -7.70
N LEU A 5 0.37 21.20 -8.12
CA LEU A 5 -0.59 20.27 -7.52
C LEU A 5 -0.25 18.81 -7.86
N PHE A 6 0.28 18.56 -9.06
CA PHE A 6 0.79 17.24 -9.45
C PHE A 6 1.98 16.81 -8.61
N ARG A 7 2.97 17.69 -8.41
CA ARG A 7 4.11 17.41 -7.54
C ARG A 7 3.69 17.18 -6.09
N ALA A 8 2.74 17.96 -5.58
CA ALA A 8 2.19 17.76 -4.25
C ALA A 8 1.53 16.38 -4.11
N LEU A 9 0.80 15.91 -5.12
CA LEU A 9 0.19 14.58 -5.14
C LEU A 9 1.25 13.46 -5.17
N GLN A 10 2.29 13.59 -6.01
CA GLN A 10 3.39 12.63 -6.05
C GLN A 10 4.08 12.49 -4.68
N ILE A 11 4.37 13.62 -4.03
CA ILE A 11 4.97 13.66 -2.69
C ILE A 11 4.02 13.04 -1.67
N SER A 12 2.71 13.33 -1.74
CA SER A 12 1.71 12.74 -0.87
C SER A 12 1.60 11.21 -1.03
N ASN A 13 1.72 10.69 -2.26
CA ASN A 13 1.79 9.25 -2.52
C ASN A 13 3.02 8.63 -1.85
N VAL A 14 4.20 9.25 -1.97
CA VAL A 14 5.43 8.77 -1.31
C VAL A 14 5.26 8.77 0.21
N LEU A 15 4.79 9.88 0.79
CA LEU A 15 4.64 10.01 2.23
C LEU A 15 3.62 9.03 2.80
N SER A 16 2.47 8.88 2.15
CA SER A 16 1.46 7.89 2.56
C SER A 16 1.98 6.46 2.43
N PHE A 17 2.71 6.12 1.37
CA PHE A 17 3.30 4.79 1.25
C PHE A 17 4.34 4.50 2.35
N LEU A 18 5.24 5.44 2.63
CA LEU A 18 6.27 5.28 3.66
C LEU A 18 5.67 5.15 5.04
N LEU A 19 4.68 5.99 5.37
CA LEU A 19 3.99 5.91 6.64
C LEU A 19 3.24 4.57 6.72
N ALA A 20 2.60 4.08 5.62
CA ALA A 20 1.85 2.82 5.57
C ALA A 20 2.73 1.62 5.86
N THR A 21 3.87 1.60 5.19
CA THR A 21 4.89 0.58 5.38
C THR A 21 5.42 0.60 6.82
N SER A 22 5.71 1.79 7.36
CA SER A 22 6.26 1.94 8.71
C SER A 22 5.29 1.45 9.79
N VAL A 23 4.00 1.81 9.69
CA VAL A 23 2.95 1.36 10.63
C VAL A 23 2.74 -0.15 10.53
N ASN A 24 2.74 -0.73 9.32
CA ASN A 24 2.61 -2.17 9.14
C ASN A 24 3.80 -2.93 9.74
N ILE A 25 5.04 -2.48 9.48
CA ILE A 25 6.24 -3.08 10.08
C ILE A 25 6.19 -2.97 11.61
N TRP A 26 5.80 -1.80 12.14
CA TRP A 26 5.65 -1.61 13.58
C TRP A 26 4.57 -2.52 14.17
N GLY A 27 3.40 -2.61 13.55
CA GLY A 27 2.32 -3.51 13.99
C GLY A 27 2.74 -4.97 13.99
N LEU A 28 3.40 -5.44 12.93
CA LEU A 28 3.90 -6.81 12.84
C LEU A 28 4.99 -7.15 13.86
N THR A 29 5.81 -6.17 14.24
CA THR A 29 6.94 -6.39 15.18
C THR A 29 6.55 -6.22 16.65
N ARG A 30 5.46 -5.51 16.95
CA ARG A 30 5.02 -5.17 18.31
C ARG A 30 3.65 -5.68 18.70
N SER A 31 2.83 -6.18 17.76
CA SER A 31 1.52 -6.72 18.10
C SER A 31 1.68 -7.98 18.97
N PRO A 32 1.04 -8.02 20.16
CA PRO A 32 1.04 -9.21 21.02
C PRO A 32 0.30 -10.39 20.38
N ASN A 33 -0.57 -10.13 19.41
CA ASN A 33 -1.14 -11.14 18.55
C ASN A 33 -0.22 -11.28 17.34
N ASN A 34 0.46 -12.42 17.20
CA ASN A 34 1.12 -12.77 15.95
C ASN A 34 0.08 -12.71 14.82
N ILE A 35 0.05 -11.64 14.04
CA ILE A 35 -0.83 -11.50 12.87
C ILE A 35 -0.59 -12.67 11.90
N VAL A 36 0.62 -13.23 11.92
CA VAL A 36 1.04 -14.45 11.21
C VAL A 36 0.23 -15.69 11.62
N ASP A 37 -0.27 -15.73 12.85
CA ASP A 37 -0.98 -16.87 13.44
C ASP A 37 -2.51 -16.75 13.30
N ILE A 38 -3.06 -15.63 12.80
CA ILE A 38 -4.53 -15.46 12.64
C ILE A 38 -5.11 -16.56 11.74
N PHE A 39 -4.38 -16.94 10.70
CA PHE A 39 -4.78 -18.02 9.79
C PHE A 39 -4.74 -19.40 10.44
N ASP A 40 -3.88 -19.59 11.44
CA ASP A 40 -3.79 -20.83 12.23
C ASP A 40 -4.84 -20.86 13.35
N GLN A 41 -5.17 -19.70 13.91
CA GLN A 41 -6.14 -19.57 14.99
C GLN A 41 -7.58 -19.70 14.51
N ASN A 42 -7.88 -19.33 13.26
CA ASN A 42 -9.24 -19.37 12.69
C ASN A 42 -9.25 -19.97 11.27
N PRO A 43 -8.93 -21.26 11.08
CA PRO A 43 -8.96 -21.89 9.77
C PRO A 43 -10.41 -22.04 9.28
N THR A 44 -10.67 -21.61 8.05
CA THR A 44 -11.93 -21.79 7.34
C THR A 44 -11.67 -22.53 6.02
N TYR A 45 -12.71 -23.05 5.38
CA TYR A 45 -12.59 -23.68 4.05
C TYR A 45 -12.00 -22.72 3.00
N PHE A 46 -12.15 -21.42 3.19
CA PHE A 46 -11.64 -20.37 2.30
C PHE A 46 -10.28 -19.81 2.74
N THR A 47 -9.66 -20.34 3.80
CA THR A 47 -8.37 -19.85 4.26
C THR A 47 -7.30 -20.18 3.21
N PRO A 48 -6.70 -19.18 2.55
CA PRO A 48 -5.70 -19.40 1.52
C PRO A 48 -4.44 -20.02 2.13
N VAL A 49 -3.75 -20.85 1.35
CA VAL A 49 -2.46 -21.42 1.78
C VAL A 49 -1.48 -20.28 2.04
N LYS A 50 -0.80 -20.31 3.18
CA LYS A 50 0.13 -19.24 3.63
C LYS A 50 1.15 -18.83 2.56
N ILE A 51 1.66 -19.78 1.78
CA ILE A 51 2.61 -19.51 0.70
C ILE A 51 2.02 -18.58 -0.37
N PHE A 52 0.74 -18.75 -0.73
CA PHE A 52 0.07 -17.90 -1.72
C PHE A 52 -0.20 -16.51 -1.16
N VAL A 53 -0.55 -16.41 0.13
CA VAL A 53 -0.70 -15.13 0.83
C VAL A 53 0.63 -14.36 0.81
N LEU A 54 1.73 -15.03 1.13
CA LEU A 54 3.06 -14.41 1.09
C LEU A 54 3.45 -13.94 -0.32
N ILE A 55 3.26 -14.78 -1.33
CA ILE A 55 3.55 -14.42 -2.73
C ILE A 55 2.72 -13.22 -3.16
N PHE A 56 1.42 -13.21 -2.82
CA PHE A 56 0.53 -12.09 -3.10
C PHE A 56 1.05 -10.79 -2.48
N TRP A 57 1.40 -10.80 -1.19
CA TRP A 57 1.92 -9.61 -0.51
C TRP A 57 3.22 -9.11 -1.11
N VAL A 58 4.12 -10.01 -1.53
CA VAL A 58 5.38 -9.62 -2.19
C VAL A 58 5.12 -8.94 -3.52
N ILE A 59 4.28 -9.54 -4.38
CA ILE A 59 3.94 -8.95 -5.69
C ILE A 59 3.23 -7.60 -5.52
N TRP A 60 2.30 -7.54 -4.57
CA TRP A 60 1.58 -6.32 -4.23
C TRP A 60 2.53 -5.21 -3.76
N PHE A 61 3.45 -5.53 -2.85
CA PHE A 61 4.44 -4.57 -2.35
C PHE A 61 5.37 -4.07 -3.47
N LEU A 62 5.89 -4.97 -4.31
CA LEU A 62 6.72 -4.60 -5.47
C LEU A 62 5.96 -3.66 -6.42
N SER A 63 4.69 -3.94 -6.70
CA SER A 63 3.86 -3.10 -7.55
C SER A 63 3.68 -1.69 -6.98
N PHE A 64 3.48 -1.59 -5.66
CA PHE A 64 3.35 -0.30 -4.97
C PHE A 64 4.66 0.48 -4.98
N VAL A 65 5.80 -0.18 -4.73
CA VAL A 65 7.12 0.44 -4.82
C VAL A 65 7.39 0.95 -6.24
N THR A 66 7.11 0.14 -7.26
CA THR A 66 7.26 0.56 -8.66
C THR A 66 6.37 1.74 -8.99
N PHE A 67 5.12 1.76 -8.51
CA PHE A 67 4.24 2.91 -8.73
C PHE A 67 4.78 4.19 -8.09
N VAL A 68 5.19 4.12 -6.81
CA VAL A 68 5.61 5.28 -6.00
C VAL A 68 6.98 5.82 -6.41
N PHE A 69 7.94 4.97 -6.71
CA PHE A 69 9.32 5.41 -6.97
C PHE A 69 9.69 5.48 -8.45
N TYR A 70 8.86 4.93 -9.34
CA TYR A 70 9.16 4.90 -10.76
C TYR A 70 8.01 5.46 -11.60
N ALA A 71 6.87 4.78 -11.64
CA ALA A 71 5.82 5.07 -12.62
C ALA A 71 5.27 6.50 -12.52
N GLN A 72 5.06 7.01 -11.30
CA GLN A 72 4.48 8.35 -11.14
C GLN A 72 5.41 9.49 -11.56
N TRP A 73 6.72 9.24 -11.73
CA TRP A 73 7.73 10.24 -12.09
C TRP A 73 7.99 10.35 -13.58
N ILE A 74 7.38 9.46 -14.39
CA ILE A 74 7.50 9.50 -15.84
C ILE A 74 6.74 10.72 -16.36
N GLU A 75 7.43 11.61 -17.07
CA GLU A 75 6.89 12.87 -17.61
C GLU A 75 6.08 12.67 -18.90
N GLU A 76 5.37 11.56 -19.00
CA GLU A 76 4.49 11.28 -20.14
C GLU A 76 3.08 11.80 -19.83
N VAL A 77 2.48 12.55 -20.76
CA VAL A 77 1.19 13.23 -20.57
C VAL A 77 0.11 12.25 -20.10
N THR A 78 0.05 11.07 -20.70
CA THR A 78 -0.91 10.02 -20.34
C THR A 78 -0.75 9.56 -18.89
N ILE A 79 0.48 9.35 -18.43
CA ILE A 79 0.79 8.89 -17.07
C ILE A 79 0.47 10.01 -16.07
N MET A 80 0.83 11.25 -16.39
CA MET A 80 0.50 12.41 -15.56
C MET A 80 -1.00 12.59 -15.39
N GLU A 81 -1.80 12.36 -16.44
CA GLU A 81 -3.26 12.42 -16.35
C GLU A 81 -3.85 11.29 -15.50
N VAL A 82 -3.38 10.05 -15.69
CA VAL A 82 -3.85 8.89 -14.92
C VAL A 82 -3.53 9.05 -13.43
N VAL A 83 -2.30 9.44 -13.10
CA VAL A 83 -1.86 9.70 -11.71
C VAL A 83 -2.61 10.90 -11.13
N GLY A 84 -2.72 11.98 -11.89
CA GLY A 84 -3.30 13.24 -11.42
C GLY A 84 -4.82 13.24 -11.26
N LYS A 85 -5.55 12.49 -12.10
CA LYS A 85 -7.03 12.50 -12.12
C LYS A 85 -7.69 11.33 -11.40
N GLY A 86 -6.97 10.23 -11.16
CA GLY A 86 -7.60 9.03 -10.58
C GLY A 86 -6.70 8.32 -9.58
N VAL A 87 -5.56 7.80 -10.04
CA VAL A 87 -4.83 6.79 -9.28
C VAL A 87 -4.13 7.38 -8.06
N GLY A 88 -3.59 8.61 -8.14
CA GLY A 88 -2.85 9.19 -7.01
C GLY A 88 -3.71 9.41 -5.77
N LEU A 89 -4.90 10.00 -5.91
CA LEU A 89 -5.77 10.23 -4.75
C LEU A 89 -6.30 8.92 -4.14
N LEU A 90 -6.68 7.96 -5.00
CA LEU A 90 -7.09 6.63 -4.57
C LEU A 90 -5.95 5.88 -3.86
N PHE A 91 -4.72 6.06 -4.31
CA PHE A 91 -3.54 5.48 -3.70
C PHE A 91 -3.32 6.00 -2.27
N VAL A 92 -3.43 7.32 -2.06
CA VAL A 92 -3.38 7.90 -0.71
C VAL A 92 -4.49 7.33 0.17
N MET A 93 -5.73 7.30 -0.31
CA MET A 93 -6.86 6.74 0.46
C MET A 93 -6.64 5.26 0.79
N SER A 94 -6.14 4.46 -0.16
CA SER A 94 -5.82 3.05 0.04
C SER A 94 -4.78 2.87 1.15
N ASN A 95 -3.70 3.68 1.15
CA ASN A 95 -2.69 3.64 2.21
C ASN A 95 -3.29 4.04 3.56
N VAL A 96 -4.24 4.99 3.58
CA VAL A 96 -4.94 5.37 4.81
C VAL A 96 -5.74 4.21 5.40
N PHE A 97 -6.51 3.51 4.57
CA PHE A 97 -7.26 2.33 5.01
C PHE A 97 -6.35 1.18 5.46
N LEU A 98 -5.19 1.02 4.81
CA LEU A 98 -4.20 0.03 5.21
C LEU A 98 -3.63 0.30 6.62
N TYR A 99 -3.55 1.56 7.07
CA TYR A 99 -3.25 1.87 8.48
C TYR A 99 -4.32 1.36 9.42
N GLY A 100 -5.58 1.68 9.07
CA GLY A 100 -6.73 1.35 9.90
C GLY A 100 -6.80 -0.16 10.10
N TRP A 101 -6.53 -0.93 9.03
CA TRP A 101 -6.49 -2.38 9.09
C TRP A 101 -5.57 -2.91 10.19
N VAL A 102 -4.31 -2.46 10.26
CA VAL A 102 -3.34 -2.93 11.27
C VAL A 102 -3.77 -2.59 12.70
N TRP A 103 -4.56 -1.55 12.91
CA TRP A 103 -5.07 -1.20 14.24
C TRP A 103 -6.25 -2.05 14.70
N PHE A 104 -7.00 -2.64 13.76
CA PHE A 104 -8.14 -3.50 14.07
C PHE A 104 -7.76 -4.95 14.39
N TRP A 105 -6.49 -5.35 14.16
CA TRP A 105 -5.99 -6.71 14.34
C TRP A 105 -4.77 -6.76 15.27
#